data_AF-A0A3Q4HDN5-F1
#
_entry.id   AF-A0A3Q4HDN5-F1
#
_cell.length_a   1.000
_cell.length_b   1.000
_cell.length_c   1.000
_cell.angle_alpha   90.00
_cell.angle_beta   90.00
_cell.angle_gamma   90.00
#
_symmetry.space_group_name_H-M   'P 1'
#
loop_
_entity.id
_entity.type
_entity.pdbx_description
1 polymer ?
#
loop_
_entity_poly.entity_id
_entity_poly.type
_entity_poly.pdbx_seq_one_letter_code
_entity_poly.pdbx_strand_id
1 'polypeptide(L)'
;VLRVWDPRTCAKLMKLKGHTDNVKSLLLNRDGTQQCLSGSSDGTIRLWSLGQQRCIATYRVHDEGVWALQVNEAFTHVYSGGRDKKIYCTDLRNPDIRVLICEEKAPVLKMELDRSADPPPAIWVSTTKSSVNKWMLTITLDESDCFAAWVSAKDAGFSNSDGSDPKNLGGLLLQALLEFWPRTRINPMDEEENEVNHNGEQENRVQKGNGYFQVPPHTPVIFGEAGGRTLFLLCRDSGGETESMLLNETVPQWVIDITKNMPKFNKIPFYLQPHSSSGAKTLKRDRLSASDMLQVRKVMEHVYEKIINLDNESQTTSSSANDKPGEQEKEEDMAMLAEEKIELMCQDQVLDPNMDLRTVKHFIWKSGGDLTLHYRQKST
;
A
#
# COMPACT_ATOMS: atom_id res chain seq x y z
N VAL A 1 42.10 11.12 1.14
CA VAL A 1 42.71 11.22 -0.22
C VAL A 1 42.36 9.97 -1.00
N LEU A 2 41.82 10.10 -2.21
CA LEU A 2 41.63 8.96 -3.12
C LEU A 2 42.88 8.83 -3.99
N ARG A 3 43.27 7.59 -4.28
CA ARG A 3 44.39 7.30 -5.17
C ARG A 3 43.87 6.43 -6.31
N VAL A 4 44.32 6.71 -7.52
CA VAL A 4 43.83 6.05 -8.73
C VAL A 4 45.00 5.41 -9.46
N TRP A 5 44.79 4.20 -9.95
CA TRP A 5 45.76 3.42 -10.69
C TRP A 5 45.12 2.84 -11.94
N ASP A 6 45.93 2.61 -12.97
CA ASP A 6 45.58 1.71 -14.06
C ASP A 6 45.84 0.26 -13.59
N PRO A 7 44.80 -0.59 -13.47
CA PRO A 7 44.97 -1.97 -12.98
C PRO A 7 45.72 -2.88 -13.96
N ARG A 8 45.80 -2.53 -15.26
CA ARG A 8 46.51 -3.32 -16.27
C ARG A 8 48.02 -3.10 -16.23
N THR A 9 48.44 -1.86 -15.94
CA THR A 9 49.86 -1.46 -15.94
C THR A 9 50.43 -1.26 -14.53
N CYS A 10 49.58 -1.29 -13.50
CA CYS A 10 49.89 -0.91 -12.12
C CYS A 10 50.41 0.54 -11.98
N ALA A 11 50.25 1.38 -13.01
CA ALA A 11 50.72 2.75 -13.00
C ALA A 11 49.85 3.63 -12.09
N LYS A 12 50.50 4.51 -11.33
CA LYS A 12 49.82 5.55 -10.53
C LYS A 12 49.33 6.65 -11.47
N LEU A 13 48.03 6.91 -11.50
CA LEU A 13 47.45 7.93 -12.37
C LEU A 13 47.31 9.29 -11.66
N MET A 14 46.68 9.32 -10.48
CA MET A 14 46.40 10.58 -9.77
C MET A 14 46.12 10.40 -8.27
N LYS A 15 46.14 11.51 -7.53
CA LYS A 15 45.73 11.62 -6.12
C LYS A 15 44.67 12.71 -5.98
N LEU A 16 43.45 12.34 -5.64
CA LEU A 16 42.35 13.28 -5.46
C LEU A 16 42.24 13.66 -3.98
N LYS A 17 42.59 14.90 -3.66
CA LYS A 17 42.48 15.48 -2.31
C LYS A 17 41.17 16.27 -2.20
N GLY A 18 40.50 16.19 -1.05
CA GLY A 18 39.31 16.99 -0.77
C GLY A 18 38.52 16.54 0.45
N HIS A 19 38.28 15.22 0.59
CA HIS A 19 37.70 14.69 1.83
C HIS A 19 38.59 14.96 3.04
N THR A 20 37.95 15.25 4.18
CA THR A 20 38.61 15.59 5.45
C THR A 20 38.62 14.41 6.44
N ASP A 21 38.01 13.29 6.07
CA ASP A 21 37.96 12.07 6.89
C ASP A 21 37.99 10.80 6.00
N ASN A 22 37.82 9.63 6.61
CA ASN A 22 37.85 8.32 6.02
C ASN A 22 36.77 8.13 4.96
N VAL A 23 37.20 7.76 3.75
CA VAL A 23 36.33 7.41 2.63
C VAL A 23 35.95 5.94 2.73
N LYS A 24 34.66 5.65 2.83
CA LYS A 24 34.15 4.28 3.05
C LYS A 24 33.41 3.70 1.84
N SER A 25 33.02 4.54 0.89
CA SER A 25 32.34 4.10 -0.34
C SER A 25 32.91 4.79 -1.57
N LEU A 26 33.03 4.03 -2.66
CA LEU A 26 33.51 4.49 -3.96
C LEU A 26 32.65 3.86 -5.05
N LEU A 27 32.23 4.65 -6.03
CA LEU A 27 31.57 4.19 -7.25
C LEU A 27 32.30 4.82 -8.45
N LEU A 28 32.42 4.05 -9.52
CA LEU A 28 32.96 4.50 -10.80
C LEU A 28 31.87 4.37 -11.85
N ASN A 29 31.79 5.32 -12.76
CA ASN A 29 30.90 5.19 -13.90
C ASN A 29 31.48 4.26 -14.98
N ARG A 30 30.59 3.68 -15.78
CA ARG A 30 30.95 2.69 -16.81
C ARG A 30 31.33 3.34 -18.16
N ASP A 31 30.83 4.55 -18.41
CA ASP A 31 30.72 5.09 -19.78
C ASP A 31 31.74 6.18 -20.14
N GLY A 32 33.03 5.95 -19.88
CA GLY A 32 34.12 6.75 -20.48
C GLY A 32 34.21 8.23 -20.11
N THR A 33 33.23 8.78 -19.38
CA THR A 33 33.24 10.16 -18.84
C THR A 33 34.18 10.32 -17.64
N GLN A 34 34.79 9.21 -17.22
CA GLN A 34 35.80 9.11 -16.16
C GLN A 34 35.36 9.86 -14.90
N GLN A 35 34.20 9.51 -14.35
CA GLN A 35 33.73 10.10 -13.10
C GLN A 35 33.75 9.08 -11.96
N CYS A 36 33.90 9.60 -10.75
CA CYS A 36 33.87 8.81 -9.52
C CYS A 36 32.97 9.51 -8.51
N LEU A 37 32.17 8.73 -7.78
CA LEU A 37 31.50 9.17 -6.57
C LEU A 37 32.19 8.59 -5.35
N SER A 38 32.29 9.38 -4.28
CA SER A 38 32.85 8.92 -3.01
C SER A 38 32.04 9.40 -1.81
N GLY A 39 31.85 8.50 -0.84
CA GLY A 39 31.15 8.77 0.42
C GLY A 39 32.14 8.67 1.58
N SER A 40 32.12 9.66 2.46
CA SER A 40 33.11 9.85 3.52
C SER A 40 32.51 10.03 4.90
N SER A 41 33.31 9.71 5.91
CA SER A 41 33.01 9.93 7.32
C SER A 41 32.89 11.42 7.69
N ASP A 42 33.35 12.31 6.79
CA ASP A 42 33.15 13.77 6.90
C ASP A 42 31.71 14.25 6.57
N GLY A 43 30.79 13.31 6.34
CA GLY A 43 29.39 13.59 6.03
C GLY A 43 29.12 14.03 4.59
N THR A 44 30.15 14.06 3.73
CA THR A 44 30.00 14.51 2.35
C THR A 44 30.04 13.36 1.34
N ILE A 45 29.29 13.56 0.26
CA ILE A 45 29.42 12.81 -0.99
C ILE A 45 30.13 13.73 -1.98
N ARG A 46 31.11 13.22 -2.73
CA ARG A 46 31.83 14.00 -3.74
C ARG A 46 31.76 13.34 -5.10
N LEU A 47 31.49 14.15 -6.11
CA LEU A 47 31.63 13.79 -7.52
C LEU A 47 32.96 14.32 -8.03
N TRP A 48 33.75 13.43 -8.63
CA TRP A 48 35.07 13.71 -9.16
C TRP A 48 35.07 13.53 -10.68
N SER A 49 35.71 14.46 -11.39
CA SER A 49 36.14 14.22 -12.76
C SER A 49 37.58 13.73 -12.73
N LEU A 50 37.82 12.50 -13.19
CA LEU A 50 39.15 11.93 -13.29
C LEU A 50 39.93 12.57 -14.45
N GLY A 51 39.26 12.94 -15.55
CA GLY A 51 39.89 13.68 -16.65
C GLY A 51 40.42 15.05 -16.22
N GLN A 52 39.64 15.78 -15.40
CA GLN A 52 40.06 17.07 -14.82
C GLN A 52 40.85 16.90 -13.50
N GLN A 53 41.00 15.68 -12.99
CA GLN A 53 41.68 15.33 -11.75
C GLN A 53 41.24 16.15 -10.53
N ARG A 54 39.96 16.52 -10.44
CA ARG A 54 39.42 17.39 -9.39
C ARG A 54 38.02 17.02 -8.95
N CYS A 55 37.66 17.49 -7.77
CA CYS A 55 36.28 17.48 -7.29
C CYS A 55 35.47 18.46 -8.15
N ILE A 56 34.32 18.01 -8.67
CA ILE A 56 33.42 18.85 -9.47
C ILE A 56 32.11 19.16 -8.73
N ALA A 57 31.72 18.36 -7.75
CA ALA A 57 30.61 18.68 -6.85
C ALA A 57 30.81 18.08 -5.45
N THR A 58 30.18 18.66 -4.43
CA THR A 58 30.15 18.17 -3.05
C THR A 58 28.73 18.28 -2.50
N TYR A 59 28.13 17.15 -2.15
CA TYR A 59 26.77 17.05 -1.65
C TYR A 59 26.81 16.85 -0.13
N ARG A 60 26.06 17.70 0.59
CA ARG A 60 25.92 17.69 2.05
C ARG A 60 24.47 17.37 2.41
N VAL A 61 24.12 16.10 2.28
CA VAL A 61 22.77 15.59 2.56
C VAL A 61 22.69 14.81 3.88
N HIS A 62 23.83 14.42 4.45
CA HIS A 62 23.93 13.67 5.69
C HIS A 62 24.51 14.54 6.82
N ASP A 63 24.02 14.32 8.04
CA ASP A 63 24.49 15.00 9.24
C ASP A 63 25.72 14.29 9.85
N GLU A 64 25.90 13.01 9.52
CA GLU A 64 27.01 12.17 9.97
C GLU A 64 27.66 11.40 8.80
N GLY A 65 28.66 10.57 9.10
CA GLY A 65 29.47 9.90 8.08
C GLY A 65 28.69 9.01 7.09
N VAL A 66 28.98 9.16 5.81
CA VAL A 66 28.41 8.40 4.69
C VAL A 66 29.23 7.13 4.45
N TRP A 67 28.59 5.96 4.54
CA TRP A 67 29.29 4.67 4.53
C TRP A 67 28.97 3.81 3.31
N ALA A 68 27.79 3.98 2.73
CA ALA A 68 27.33 3.22 1.58
C ALA A 68 26.85 4.17 0.48
N LEU A 69 27.16 3.83 -0.77
CA LEU A 69 26.64 4.50 -1.95
C LEU A 69 26.16 3.45 -2.95
N GLN A 70 25.11 3.79 -3.68
CA GLN A 70 24.69 3.14 -4.92
C GLN A 70 24.36 4.22 -5.97
N VAL A 71 24.29 3.84 -7.24
CA VAL A 71 23.96 4.75 -8.34
C VAL A 71 23.13 4.00 -9.39
N ASN A 72 22.21 4.70 -10.04
CA ASN A 72 21.47 4.18 -11.19
C ASN A 72 22.40 3.98 -12.41
N GLU A 73 21.92 3.28 -13.44
CA GLU A 73 22.73 2.96 -14.62
C GLU A 73 23.20 4.22 -15.36
N ALA A 74 22.33 5.22 -15.48
CA ALA A 74 22.64 6.50 -16.12
C ALA A 74 23.66 7.37 -15.36
N PHE A 75 24.08 6.98 -14.15
CA PHE A 75 24.98 7.75 -13.29
C PHE A 75 24.47 9.18 -13.00
N THR A 76 23.16 9.35 -12.85
CA THR A 76 22.51 10.65 -12.61
C THR A 76 21.97 10.78 -11.19
N HIS A 77 21.65 9.68 -10.53
CA HIS A 77 21.07 9.66 -9.19
C HIS A 77 21.91 8.82 -8.26
N VAL A 78 22.37 9.43 -7.16
CA VAL A 78 23.13 8.74 -6.11
C VAL A 78 22.21 8.40 -4.94
N TYR A 79 22.33 7.16 -4.48
CA TYR A 79 21.67 6.66 -3.28
C TYR A 79 22.72 6.60 -2.17
N SER A 80 22.45 7.22 -1.04
CA SER A 80 23.44 7.37 0.05
C SER A 80 22.85 7.04 1.41
N GLY A 81 23.64 6.36 2.23
CA GLY A 81 23.29 6.05 3.61
C GLY A 81 24.52 5.86 4.49
N GLY A 82 24.37 6.06 5.79
CA GLY A 82 25.46 5.87 6.73
C GLY A 82 25.06 5.97 8.19
N ARG A 83 25.86 6.71 8.96
CA ARG A 83 25.80 6.73 10.42
C ARG A 83 24.52 7.37 10.97
N ASP A 84 23.99 8.37 10.26
CA ASP A 84 22.75 9.07 10.59
C ASP A 84 21.48 8.27 10.29
N LYS A 85 21.63 7.04 9.76
CA LYS A 85 20.55 6.07 9.46
C LYS A 85 19.60 6.48 8.34
N LYS A 86 19.71 7.69 7.80
CA LYS A 86 18.87 8.17 6.71
C LYS A 86 19.39 7.63 5.39
N ILE A 87 18.46 7.38 4.46
CA ILE A 87 18.79 6.99 3.09
C ILE A 87 18.19 8.02 2.15
N TYR A 88 19.05 8.63 1.34
CA TYR A 88 18.64 9.64 0.37
C TYR A 88 18.87 9.17 -1.06
N CYS A 89 17.99 9.56 -1.97
CA CYS A 89 18.26 9.62 -3.40
C CYS A 89 18.50 11.10 -3.78
N THR A 90 19.62 11.42 -4.41
CA THR A 90 19.99 12.79 -4.78
C THR A 90 20.28 12.88 -6.28
N ASP A 91 19.67 13.83 -6.99
CA ASP A 91 20.05 14.14 -8.38
C ASP A 91 21.42 14.83 -8.39
N LEU A 92 22.38 14.25 -9.12
CA LEU A 92 23.74 14.76 -9.18
C LEU A 92 23.86 16.08 -9.94
N ARG A 93 22.91 16.39 -10.82
CA ARG A 93 22.86 17.63 -11.61
C ARG A 93 22.21 18.76 -10.83
N ASN A 94 21.26 18.44 -9.96
CA ASN A 94 20.60 19.41 -9.09
C ASN A 94 20.54 18.89 -7.64
N PRO A 95 21.51 19.26 -6.78
CA PRO A 95 21.62 18.75 -5.42
C PRO A 95 20.48 19.17 -4.49
N ASP A 96 19.69 20.19 -4.87
CA ASP A 96 18.49 20.59 -4.13
C ASP A 96 17.35 19.57 -4.31
N ILE A 97 17.40 18.76 -5.38
CA ILE A 97 16.50 17.63 -5.60
C ILE A 97 17.07 16.41 -4.86
N ARG A 98 16.61 16.25 -3.62
CA ARG A 98 16.89 15.07 -2.80
C ARG A 98 15.61 14.53 -2.17
N VAL A 99 15.48 13.21 -2.17
CA VAL A 99 14.34 12.50 -1.58
C VAL A 99 14.87 11.65 -0.43
N LEU A 100 14.29 11.84 0.76
CA LEU A 100 14.48 10.91 1.87
C LEU A 100 13.67 9.65 1.55
N ILE A 101 14.35 8.53 1.29
CA ILE A 101 13.71 7.25 1.01
C ILE A 101 13.18 6.65 2.32
N CYS A 102 14.04 6.59 3.34
CA CYS A 102 13.68 6.05 4.65
C CYS A 102 14.68 6.50 5.73
N GLU A 103 14.27 6.31 6.99
CA GLU A 103 15.17 6.35 8.14
C GLU A 103 15.20 4.96 8.78
N GLU A 104 16.39 4.34 8.77
CA GLU A 104 16.60 3.02 9.35
C GLU A 104 16.64 3.06 10.88
N LYS A 105 16.34 1.91 11.50
CA LYS A 105 16.40 1.78 12.97
C LYS A 105 17.83 1.69 13.52
N ALA A 106 18.83 1.61 12.64
CA ALA A 106 20.24 1.49 12.96
C ALA A 106 21.12 2.02 11.80
N PRO A 107 22.38 2.41 12.07
CA PRO A 107 23.29 2.88 11.03
C PRO A 107 23.41 1.94 9.83
N VAL A 108 23.38 2.53 8.63
CA VAL A 108 23.45 1.82 7.35
C VAL A 108 24.89 1.43 7.04
N LEU A 109 25.14 0.14 6.82
CA LEU A 109 26.47 -0.40 6.52
C LEU A 109 26.72 -0.54 5.02
N LYS A 110 25.77 -1.16 4.31
CA LYS A 110 25.82 -1.41 2.86
C LYS A 110 24.43 -1.36 2.26
N MET A 111 24.37 -1.01 0.98
CA MET A 111 23.15 -0.98 0.20
C MET A 111 23.38 -1.63 -1.16
N GLU A 112 22.33 -2.23 -1.73
CA GLU A 112 22.32 -2.81 -3.07
C GLU A 112 21.02 -2.46 -3.78
N LEU A 113 21.09 -1.84 -4.96
CA LEU A 113 19.90 -1.54 -5.74
C LEU A 113 19.34 -2.81 -6.37
N ASP A 114 18.03 -2.95 -6.38
CA ASP A 114 17.35 -3.88 -7.26
C ASP A 114 17.49 -3.34 -8.70
N ARG A 115 18.22 -4.04 -9.55
CA ARG A 115 18.51 -3.62 -10.93
C ARG A 115 17.65 -4.34 -11.97
N SER A 116 16.49 -4.87 -11.56
CA SER A 116 15.54 -5.52 -12.46
C SER A 116 14.83 -4.56 -13.42
N ALA A 117 14.80 -3.26 -13.12
CA ALA A 117 14.27 -2.20 -13.97
C ALA A 117 15.07 -0.89 -13.78
N ASP A 118 14.89 0.06 -14.71
CA ASP A 118 15.36 1.45 -14.60
C ASP A 118 14.17 2.41 -14.75
N PRO A 119 13.84 3.25 -13.76
CA PRO A 119 14.53 3.41 -12.46
C PRO A 119 14.45 2.14 -11.59
N PRO A 120 15.43 1.94 -10.66
CA PRO A 120 15.47 0.76 -9.80
C PRO A 120 14.21 0.71 -8.92
N PRO A 121 13.50 -0.43 -8.84
CA PRO A 121 12.23 -0.51 -8.11
C PRO A 121 12.41 -0.58 -6.59
N ALA A 122 13.59 -0.97 -6.11
CA ALA A 122 13.87 -1.12 -4.69
C ALA A 122 15.35 -0.97 -4.35
N ILE A 123 15.63 -0.82 -3.06
CA ILE A 123 16.98 -0.86 -2.48
C ILE A 123 17.00 -1.79 -1.27
N TRP A 124 17.98 -2.70 -1.24
CA TRP A 124 18.29 -3.55 -0.11
C TRP A 124 19.30 -2.86 0.78
N VAL A 125 19.09 -2.90 2.10
CA VAL A 125 19.87 -2.16 3.08
C VAL A 125 20.26 -3.08 4.22
N SER A 126 21.55 -3.13 4.53
CA SER A 126 22.07 -3.82 5.72
C SER A 126 22.46 -2.80 6.80
N THR A 127 22.15 -3.11 8.05
CA THR A 127 22.40 -2.22 9.20
C THR A 127 23.31 -2.85 10.25
N THR A 128 23.78 -2.05 11.21
CA THR A 128 24.57 -2.56 12.35
C THR A 128 23.79 -3.47 13.31
N LYS A 129 22.45 -3.58 13.17
CA LYS A 129 21.63 -4.54 13.94
C LYS A 129 21.51 -5.91 13.27
N SER A 130 22.38 -6.22 12.31
CA SER A 130 22.33 -7.46 11.52
C SER A 130 20.99 -7.68 10.80
N SER A 131 20.26 -6.60 10.50
CA SER A 131 19.04 -6.63 9.69
C SER A 131 19.37 -6.39 8.22
N VAL A 132 18.57 -6.99 7.34
CA VAL A 132 18.51 -6.67 5.91
C VAL A 132 17.06 -6.27 5.60
N ASN A 133 16.86 -5.04 5.15
CA ASN A 133 15.55 -4.49 4.82
C ASN A 133 15.47 -4.20 3.31
N LYS A 134 14.29 -4.41 2.72
CA LYS A 134 13.99 -4.01 1.33
C LYS A 134 13.08 -2.79 1.36
N TRP A 135 13.51 -1.70 0.73
CA TRP A 135 12.73 -0.48 0.59
C TRP A 135 12.34 -0.29 -0.87
N MET A 136 11.04 -0.17 -1.14
CA MET A 136 10.55 0.13 -2.48
C MET A 136 10.84 1.59 -2.81
N LEU A 137 11.43 1.83 -3.97
CA LEU A 137 11.74 3.17 -4.49
C LEU A 137 10.62 3.69 -5.40
N THR A 138 9.81 2.77 -5.92
CA THR A 138 8.61 3.04 -6.71
C THR A 138 7.43 2.25 -6.16
N ILE A 139 6.24 2.85 -6.18
CA ILE A 139 4.98 2.14 -5.98
C ILE A 139 4.33 2.07 -7.36
N THR A 140 4.12 0.87 -7.86
CA THR A 140 3.40 0.62 -9.11
C THR A 140 2.00 0.16 -8.76
N LEU A 141 0.99 0.82 -9.34
CA LEU A 141 -0.40 0.43 -9.22
C LEU A 141 -0.85 -0.16 -10.56
N ASP A 142 -1.28 -1.41 -10.55
CA ASP A 142 -1.80 -2.11 -11.73
C ASP A 142 -3.30 -2.39 -11.57
N GLU A 143 -4.05 -2.38 -12.66
CA GLU A 143 -5.51 -2.62 -12.62
C GLU A 143 -5.86 -3.96 -11.96
N SER A 144 -5.01 -4.97 -12.13
CA SER A 144 -5.26 -6.34 -11.64
C SER A 144 -5.28 -6.47 -10.12
N ASP A 145 -4.55 -5.63 -9.39
CA ASP A 145 -4.36 -5.76 -7.95
C ASP A 145 -4.48 -4.46 -7.14
N CYS A 146 -4.54 -3.28 -7.79
CA CYS A 146 -4.62 -1.98 -7.11
C CYS A 146 -5.76 -1.94 -6.08
N PHE A 147 -6.90 -2.55 -6.41
CA PHE A 147 -8.10 -2.54 -5.57
C PHE A 147 -8.28 -3.78 -4.70
N ALA A 148 -7.27 -4.64 -4.56
CA ALA A 148 -7.37 -5.84 -3.74
C ALA A 148 -7.39 -5.56 -2.23
N ALA A 149 -6.81 -4.44 -1.79
CA ALA A 149 -6.60 -4.14 -0.38
C ALA A 149 -7.75 -3.33 0.25
N TRP A 150 -8.66 -4.04 0.93
CA TRP A 150 -9.68 -3.47 1.80
C TRP A 150 -9.30 -3.63 3.27
N VAL A 151 -9.45 -2.55 4.03
CA VAL A 151 -9.14 -2.50 5.47
C VAL A 151 -10.19 -1.67 6.19
N SER A 152 -10.50 -1.97 7.45
CA SER A 152 -11.32 -1.06 8.25
C SER A 152 -10.59 0.27 8.42
N ALA A 153 -11.34 1.37 8.47
CA ALA A 153 -10.73 2.69 8.72
C ALA A 153 -9.97 2.73 10.05
N LYS A 154 -10.44 1.99 11.06
CA LYS A 154 -9.79 1.82 12.37
C LYS A 154 -8.43 1.13 12.24
N ASP A 155 -8.35 0.01 11.52
CA ASP A 155 -7.10 -0.74 11.34
C ASP A 155 -6.08 0.04 10.49
N ALA A 156 -6.57 0.89 9.59
CA ALA A 156 -5.75 1.82 8.82
C ALA A 156 -5.24 3.01 9.64
N GLY A 157 -5.71 3.18 10.88
CA GLY A 157 -5.32 4.29 11.76
C GLY A 157 -6.02 5.61 11.46
N PHE A 158 -7.15 5.60 10.74
CA PHE A 158 -7.95 6.80 10.48
C PHE A 158 -8.87 7.08 11.67
N SER A 159 -8.76 8.28 12.25
CA SER A 159 -9.64 8.77 13.31
C SER A 159 -10.94 9.34 12.73
N ASN A 160 -12.08 9.13 13.40
CA ASN A 160 -13.42 9.69 13.11
C ASN A 160 -14.30 9.00 12.05
N SER A 161 -14.25 7.68 11.94
CA SER A 161 -15.33 6.92 11.30
C SER A 161 -15.93 5.97 12.33
N ASP A 162 -17.25 5.72 12.29
CA ASP A 162 -17.97 4.74 13.11
C ASP A 162 -17.57 3.28 12.81
N GLY A 163 -16.26 3.01 12.69
CA GLY A 163 -15.60 1.69 12.68
C GLY A 163 -15.99 0.70 11.57
N SER A 164 -17.09 0.91 10.86
CA SER A 164 -17.80 -0.14 10.13
C SER A 164 -17.45 -0.20 8.66
N ASP A 165 -17.17 0.94 8.03
CA ASP A 165 -16.96 0.98 6.58
C ASP A 165 -15.51 0.65 6.20
N PRO A 166 -15.26 -0.49 5.51
CA PRO A 166 -13.95 -0.79 4.96
C PRO A 166 -13.59 0.23 3.86
N LYS A 167 -12.31 0.59 3.81
CA LYS A 167 -11.72 1.51 2.84
C LYS A 167 -10.75 0.76 1.94
N ASN A 168 -10.75 1.12 0.66
CA ASN A 168 -9.83 0.55 -0.32
C ASN A 168 -8.55 1.40 -0.42
N LEU A 169 -7.40 0.84 -0.02
CA LEU A 169 -6.15 1.60 0.04
C LEU A 169 -5.67 2.10 -1.33
N GLY A 170 -5.82 1.29 -2.38
CA GLY A 170 -5.45 1.69 -3.75
C GLY A 170 -6.31 2.84 -4.26
N GLY A 171 -7.63 2.77 -4.03
CA GLY A 171 -8.55 3.86 -4.36
C GLY A 171 -8.23 5.16 -3.63
N LEU A 172 -8.00 5.08 -2.30
CA LEU A 172 -7.60 6.25 -1.51
C LEU A 172 -6.28 6.86 -2.00
N LEU A 173 -5.29 6.02 -2.34
CA LEU A 173 -4.00 6.49 -2.85
C LEU A 173 -4.15 7.19 -4.20
N LEU A 174 -4.93 6.63 -5.15
CA LEU A 174 -5.18 7.26 -6.44
C LEU A 174 -5.88 8.62 -6.30
N GLN A 175 -6.86 8.73 -5.40
CA GLN A 175 -7.51 10.00 -5.08
C GLN A 175 -6.53 11.03 -4.50
N ALA A 176 -5.59 10.62 -3.65
CA ALA A 176 -4.56 11.52 -3.12
C ALA A 176 -3.54 11.93 -4.20
N LEU A 177 -3.13 11.01 -5.07
CA LEU A 177 -2.19 11.29 -6.17
C LEU A 177 -2.76 12.25 -7.22
N LEU A 178 -4.08 12.25 -7.41
CA LEU A 178 -4.81 13.09 -8.37
C LEU A 178 -5.65 14.19 -7.71
N GLU A 179 -5.35 14.55 -6.46
CA GLU A 179 -6.12 15.53 -5.67
C GLU A 179 -6.16 16.93 -6.33
N PHE A 180 -5.11 17.30 -7.05
CA PHE A 180 -5.02 18.61 -7.71
C PHE A 180 -5.65 18.63 -9.11
N TRP A 181 -5.96 17.46 -9.69
CA TRP A 181 -6.55 17.37 -11.02
C TRP A 181 -8.03 17.82 -10.98
N PRO A 182 -8.43 18.89 -11.70
CA PRO A 182 -9.78 19.45 -11.54
C PRO A 182 -10.91 18.49 -11.88
N ARG A 183 -10.66 17.49 -12.73
CA ARG A 183 -11.65 16.48 -13.15
C ARG A 183 -12.06 15.50 -12.04
N THR A 184 -11.24 15.37 -11.00
CA THR A 184 -11.51 14.47 -9.85
C THR A 184 -12.29 15.17 -8.73
N ARG A 185 -12.47 16.49 -8.83
CA ARG A 185 -13.21 17.27 -7.85
C ARG A 185 -14.70 16.98 -7.96
N ILE A 186 -15.29 16.47 -6.89
CA ILE A 186 -16.73 16.21 -6.82
C ILE A 186 -17.40 17.49 -6.32
N ASN A 187 -18.39 17.97 -7.08
CA ASN A 187 -19.26 19.06 -6.66
C ASN A 187 -20.42 18.45 -5.86
N PRO A 188 -20.75 18.94 -4.67
CA PRO A 188 -21.85 18.40 -3.86
C PRO A 188 -23.21 18.37 -4.58
N MET A 189 -23.39 19.22 -5.60
CA MET A 189 -24.65 19.32 -6.36
C MET A 189 -24.87 18.20 -7.38
N ASP A 190 -23.87 17.37 -7.68
CA ASP A 190 -24.04 16.25 -8.63
C ASP A 190 -24.62 14.99 -7.95
N GLU A 191 -24.74 14.95 -6.62
CA GLU A 191 -25.32 13.82 -5.86
C GLU A 191 -26.73 14.09 -5.33
N GLU A 192 -27.18 15.34 -5.24
CA GLU A 192 -28.51 15.72 -4.73
C GLU A 192 -29.56 15.89 -5.85
N GLU A 193 -29.95 14.78 -6.50
CA GLU A 193 -31.26 14.73 -7.19
C GLU A 193 -32.39 14.19 -6.30
N ASN A 194 -32.11 13.82 -5.03
CA ASN A 194 -33.16 13.44 -4.08
C ASN A 194 -32.76 13.79 -2.63
N GLU A 195 -33.00 15.03 -2.20
CA GLU A 195 -33.65 15.38 -0.92
C GLU A 195 -33.53 16.89 -0.67
N VAL A 196 -34.63 17.61 -0.87
CA VAL A 196 -34.72 19.05 -0.58
C VAL A 196 -34.89 19.22 0.92
N ASN A 197 -33.84 19.64 1.64
CA ASN A 197 -33.98 20.20 2.98
C ASN A 197 -33.64 21.70 2.98
N HIS A 198 -34.67 22.51 3.25
CA HIS A 198 -34.52 23.91 3.57
C HIS A 198 -33.82 24.07 4.93
N ASN A 199 -32.60 24.62 4.94
CA ASN A 199 -32.19 25.73 5.83
C ASN A 199 -30.76 26.17 5.49
N GLY A 200 -30.53 27.47 5.61
CA GLY A 200 -29.43 28.19 4.98
C GLY A 200 -28.03 27.97 5.57
N GLU A 201 -27.06 28.41 4.76
CA GLU A 201 -25.61 28.52 5.01
C GLU A 201 -24.82 27.20 5.01
N GLN A 202 -24.59 26.66 3.81
CA GLN A 202 -23.55 25.66 3.58
C GLN A 202 -22.49 26.23 2.64
N GLU A 203 -21.29 26.50 3.16
CA GLU A 203 -20.12 26.78 2.32
C GLU A 203 -19.89 25.56 1.41
N ASN A 204 -20.12 25.72 0.10
CA ASN A 204 -19.79 24.74 -0.94
C ASN A 204 -18.28 24.45 -0.96
N ARG A 205 -17.79 23.60 -0.06
CA ARG A 205 -16.42 23.10 -0.09
C ARG A 205 -16.35 21.91 -1.05
N VAL A 206 -15.92 22.19 -2.28
CA VAL A 206 -15.53 21.16 -3.25
C VAL A 206 -14.61 20.15 -2.56
N GLN A 207 -15.04 18.88 -2.50
CA GLN A 207 -14.25 17.84 -1.85
C GLN A 207 -13.01 17.55 -2.72
N LYS A 208 -11.83 17.69 -2.11
CA LYS A 208 -10.53 17.44 -2.73
C LYS A 208 -9.91 16.20 -2.09
N GLY A 209 -9.39 15.32 -2.94
CA GLY A 209 -8.72 14.11 -2.50
C GLY A 209 -9.66 13.15 -1.79
N ASN A 210 -9.11 12.34 -0.88
CA ASN A 210 -9.83 11.25 -0.24
C ASN A 210 -10.40 11.56 1.16
N GLY A 211 -10.07 12.72 1.74
CA GLY A 211 -10.51 13.13 3.08
C GLY A 211 -9.79 12.48 4.27
N TYR A 212 -8.87 11.54 4.04
CA TYR A 212 -8.11 10.83 5.07
C TYR A 212 -6.64 11.25 5.12
N PHE A 213 -5.98 11.33 3.97
CA PHE A 213 -4.57 11.70 3.87
C PHE A 213 -4.24 12.37 2.54
N GLN A 214 -3.11 13.08 2.53
CA GLN A 214 -2.53 13.69 1.34
C GLN A 214 -1.15 13.10 1.08
N VAL A 215 -0.78 12.99 -0.19
CA VAL A 215 0.61 12.74 -0.58
C VAL A 215 1.38 14.07 -0.62
N PRO A 216 2.70 14.07 -0.37
CA PRO A 216 3.50 15.28 -0.53
C PRO A 216 3.29 15.91 -1.91
N PRO A 217 3.06 17.22 -2.05
CA PRO A 217 2.70 17.82 -3.35
C PRO A 217 3.78 17.71 -4.43
N HIS A 218 5.03 17.47 -4.03
CA HIS A 218 6.17 17.24 -4.91
C HIS A 218 6.35 15.76 -5.29
N THR A 219 5.42 14.88 -4.91
CA THR A 219 5.45 13.45 -5.27
C THR A 219 5.30 13.33 -6.79
N PRO A 220 6.28 12.73 -7.49
CA PRO A 220 6.14 12.45 -8.90
C PRO A 220 5.10 11.36 -9.15
N VAL A 221 4.23 11.57 -10.14
CA VAL A 221 3.22 10.64 -10.62
C VAL A 221 3.55 10.28 -12.06
N ILE A 222 3.57 8.98 -12.35
CA ILE A 222 3.94 8.45 -13.66
C ILE A 222 2.80 7.58 -14.17
N PHE A 223 2.28 7.91 -15.36
CA PHE A 223 1.37 7.07 -16.11
C PHE A 223 2.13 6.49 -17.30
N GLY A 224 2.27 5.18 -17.35
CA GLY A 224 2.94 4.51 -18.46
C GLY A 224 2.15 3.29 -18.89
N GLU A 225 1.84 3.18 -20.18
CA GLU A 225 1.44 1.91 -20.78
C GLU A 225 2.66 1.02 -20.96
N ALA A 226 2.48 -0.30 -20.84
CA ALA A 226 3.51 -1.28 -21.18
C ALA A 226 3.94 -1.13 -22.65
N GLY A 227 5.04 -0.41 -22.89
CA GLY A 227 5.58 -0.12 -24.24
C GLY A 227 5.04 1.15 -24.91
N GLY A 228 4.26 1.99 -24.20
CA GLY A 228 3.63 3.20 -24.74
C GLY A 228 4.25 4.52 -24.28
N ARG A 229 3.51 5.63 -24.49
CA ARG A 229 3.93 6.97 -24.04
C ARG A 229 3.87 7.04 -22.51
N THR A 230 4.91 7.61 -21.91
CA THR A 230 4.96 7.87 -20.46
C THR A 230 4.63 9.32 -20.20
N LEU A 231 3.61 9.58 -19.37
CA LEU A 231 3.33 10.88 -18.79
C LEU A 231 3.98 10.95 -17.40
N PHE A 232 4.69 12.06 -17.14
CA PHE A 232 5.32 12.35 -15.87
C PHE A 232 4.88 13.75 -15.42
N LEU A 233 4.41 13.88 -14.18
CA LEU A 233 4.08 15.15 -13.55
C LEU A 233 4.28 15.10 -12.04
N LEU A 234 4.39 16.25 -11.37
CA LEU A 234 4.27 16.29 -9.91
C LEU A 234 2.79 16.35 -9.53
N CYS A 235 2.42 15.73 -8.41
CA CYS A 235 1.04 15.71 -7.90
C CYS A 235 0.39 17.11 -7.91
N ARG A 236 1.10 18.14 -7.42
CA ARG A 236 0.63 19.54 -7.36
C ARG A 236 0.37 20.20 -8.72
N ASP A 237 1.04 19.73 -9.77
CA ASP A 237 1.02 20.36 -11.10
C ASP A 237 -0.18 19.87 -11.94
N SER A 238 -0.93 18.86 -11.46
CA SER A 238 -2.10 18.27 -12.14
C SER A 238 -3.24 19.25 -12.45
N GLY A 239 -3.20 20.47 -11.89
CA GLY A 239 -4.15 21.55 -12.12
C GLY A 239 -3.86 22.46 -13.31
N GLY A 240 -2.67 22.39 -13.89
CA GLY A 240 -2.30 23.21 -15.05
C GLY A 240 -3.09 22.83 -16.31
N GLU A 241 -3.30 23.78 -17.21
CA GLU A 241 -4.11 23.55 -18.42
C GLU A 241 -3.50 22.46 -19.32
N THR A 242 -2.17 22.49 -19.52
CA THR A 242 -1.45 21.50 -20.32
C THR A 242 -1.41 20.14 -19.63
N GLU A 243 -1.09 20.11 -18.34
CA GLU A 243 -1.05 18.88 -17.54
C GLU A 243 -2.43 18.22 -17.47
N SER A 244 -3.48 19.00 -17.26
CA SER A 244 -4.85 18.51 -17.23
C SER A 244 -5.28 17.94 -18.60
N MET A 245 -4.89 18.59 -19.71
CA MET A 245 -5.12 18.06 -21.05
C MET A 245 -4.41 16.71 -21.25
N LEU A 246 -3.14 16.61 -20.86
CA LEU A 246 -2.37 15.36 -20.95
C LEU A 246 -2.93 14.25 -20.05
N LEU A 247 -3.38 14.59 -18.84
CA LEU A 247 -4.04 13.66 -17.93
C LEU A 247 -5.35 13.13 -18.53
N ASN A 248 -6.13 13.98 -19.19
CA ASN A 248 -7.35 13.55 -19.90
C ASN A 248 -7.08 12.55 -21.02
N GLU A 249 -5.91 12.63 -21.67
CA GLU A 249 -5.49 11.71 -22.73
C GLU A 249 -4.83 10.42 -22.21
N THR A 250 -4.13 10.49 -21.07
CA THR A 250 -3.22 9.41 -20.63
C THR A 250 -3.74 8.59 -19.45
N VAL A 251 -4.55 9.18 -18.56
CA VAL A 251 -5.03 8.46 -17.36
C VAL A 251 -6.03 7.38 -17.80
N PRO A 252 -5.79 6.10 -17.45
CA PRO A 252 -6.66 5.02 -17.88
C PRO A 252 -8.02 5.07 -17.20
N GLN A 253 -9.05 4.53 -17.87
CA GLN A 253 -10.43 4.62 -17.42
C GLN A 253 -10.65 4.05 -16.01
N TRP A 254 -9.98 2.94 -15.67
CA TRP A 254 -10.09 2.32 -14.34
C TRP A 254 -9.63 3.25 -13.20
N VAL A 255 -8.69 4.16 -13.47
CA VAL A 255 -8.27 5.20 -12.51
C VAL A 255 -9.32 6.32 -12.45
N ILE A 256 -9.86 6.76 -13.60
CA ILE A 256 -10.90 7.78 -13.64
C ILE A 256 -12.13 7.33 -12.84
N ASP A 257 -12.54 6.07 -13.01
CA ASP A 257 -13.68 5.49 -12.32
C ASP A 257 -13.50 5.58 -10.80
N ILE A 258 -12.30 5.30 -10.28
CA ILE A 258 -12.04 5.32 -8.83
C ILE A 258 -11.99 6.71 -8.21
N THR A 259 -11.57 7.71 -9.00
CA THR A 259 -11.55 9.10 -8.51
C THR A 259 -12.95 9.64 -8.23
N LYS A 260 -13.99 8.96 -8.72
CA LYS A 260 -15.40 9.31 -8.52
C LYS A 260 -16.16 8.28 -7.69
N ASN A 261 -15.97 6.99 -7.95
CA ASN A 261 -16.69 5.89 -7.33
C ASN A 261 -15.71 4.86 -6.77
N MET A 262 -15.79 4.58 -5.47
CA MET A 262 -14.97 3.52 -4.85
C MET A 262 -15.25 2.15 -5.49
N PRO A 263 -14.26 1.24 -5.53
CA PRO A 263 -14.41 -0.03 -6.22
C PRO A 263 -15.47 -0.86 -5.50
N LYS A 264 -16.18 -1.74 -6.22
CA LYS A 264 -17.10 -2.67 -5.56
C LYS A 264 -16.31 -3.73 -4.80
N PHE A 265 -16.85 -4.18 -3.67
CA PHE A 265 -16.27 -5.29 -2.92
C PHE A 265 -16.10 -6.52 -3.80
N ASN A 266 -14.93 -7.16 -3.71
CA ASN A 266 -14.72 -8.47 -4.30
C ASN A 266 -15.66 -9.46 -3.61
N LYS A 267 -16.42 -10.22 -4.40
CA LYS A 267 -17.30 -11.26 -3.87
C LYS A 267 -16.66 -12.63 -4.04
N ILE A 268 -16.69 -13.43 -2.98
CA ILE A 268 -16.31 -14.84 -3.03
C ILE A 268 -17.60 -15.67 -3.12
N PRO A 269 -17.77 -16.49 -4.18
CA PRO A 269 -18.77 -17.55 -4.16
C PRO A 269 -18.28 -18.66 -3.22
N PHE A 270 -19.20 -19.17 -2.39
CA PHE A 270 -18.93 -20.27 -1.49
C PHE A 270 -20.15 -21.17 -1.32
N TYR A 271 -19.90 -22.42 -0.95
CA TYR A 271 -20.92 -23.37 -0.55
C TYR A 271 -21.03 -23.42 0.96
N LEU A 272 -22.26 -23.46 1.45
CA LEU A 272 -22.57 -23.65 2.85
C LEU A 272 -23.37 -24.94 3.00
N GLN A 273 -22.88 -25.88 3.81
CA GLN A 273 -23.50 -27.18 3.99
C GLN A 273 -23.38 -27.69 5.44
N PRO A 274 -24.31 -28.53 5.92
CA PRO A 274 -24.18 -29.11 7.24
C PRO A 274 -22.97 -30.07 7.30
N HIS A 275 -22.29 -30.10 8.42
CA HIS A 275 -21.23 -31.07 8.70
C HIS A 275 -21.82 -32.48 8.85
N SER A 276 -21.05 -33.51 8.51
CA SER A 276 -21.49 -34.93 8.58
C SER A 276 -21.96 -35.36 9.97
N SER A 277 -21.43 -34.73 11.02
CA SER A 277 -21.82 -34.96 12.42
C SER A 277 -23.13 -34.28 12.83
N SER A 278 -23.74 -33.44 11.99
CA SER A 278 -24.87 -32.60 12.36
C SER A 278 -26.24 -33.29 12.26
N GLY A 279 -26.29 -34.57 11.86
CA GLY A 279 -27.51 -35.40 11.88
C GLY A 279 -28.62 -35.03 10.88
N ALA A 280 -28.46 -33.97 10.09
CA ALA A 280 -29.47 -33.47 9.16
C ALA A 280 -29.67 -34.40 7.94
N LYS A 281 -30.91 -34.85 7.71
CA LYS A 281 -31.27 -35.88 6.71
C LYS A 281 -31.48 -35.38 5.28
N THR A 282 -31.48 -34.07 5.04
CA THR A 282 -31.69 -33.46 3.72
C THR A 282 -30.75 -32.26 3.54
N LEU A 283 -29.65 -32.46 2.81
CA LEU A 283 -28.64 -31.43 2.58
C LEU A 283 -29.07 -30.48 1.44
N LYS A 284 -29.56 -29.30 1.79
CA LYS A 284 -29.58 -28.19 0.84
C LYS A 284 -28.18 -27.60 0.78
N ARG A 285 -27.47 -27.86 -0.33
CA ARG A 285 -26.19 -27.23 -0.62
C ARG A 285 -26.49 -25.83 -1.16
N ASP A 286 -26.42 -24.83 -0.29
CA ASP A 286 -26.65 -23.45 -0.69
C ASP A 286 -25.35 -22.86 -1.25
N ARG A 287 -25.41 -22.40 -2.51
CA ARG A 287 -24.34 -21.61 -3.11
C ARG A 287 -24.61 -20.15 -2.80
N LEU A 288 -23.79 -19.58 -1.93
CA LEU A 288 -23.89 -18.19 -1.48
C LEU A 288 -22.76 -17.36 -2.10
N SER A 289 -22.91 -16.05 -2.05
CA SER A 289 -21.87 -15.11 -2.44
C SER A 289 -21.89 -13.92 -1.51
N ALA A 290 -20.73 -13.60 -0.94
CA ALA A 290 -20.55 -12.49 -0.02
C ALA A 290 -19.25 -11.75 -0.32
N SER A 291 -19.05 -10.58 0.31
CA SER A 291 -17.75 -9.91 0.30
C SER A 291 -16.66 -10.86 0.79
N ASP A 292 -15.49 -10.79 0.16
CA ASP A 292 -14.28 -11.49 0.58
C ASP A 292 -13.80 -11.09 1.98
N MET A 293 -14.18 -9.89 2.43
CA MET A 293 -13.95 -9.35 3.79
C MET A 293 -15.02 -9.78 4.80
N LEU A 294 -16.07 -10.51 4.40
CA LEU A 294 -17.12 -10.93 5.35
C LEU A 294 -16.49 -11.81 6.44
N GLN A 295 -16.70 -11.43 7.70
CA GLN A 295 -16.22 -12.21 8.83
C GLN A 295 -16.98 -13.53 8.95
N VAL A 296 -16.28 -14.57 9.40
CA VAL A 296 -16.83 -15.89 9.70
C VAL A 296 -18.03 -15.78 10.65
N ARG A 297 -17.97 -14.89 11.65
CA ARG A 297 -19.07 -14.61 12.58
C ARG A 297 -20.38 -14.26 11.86
N LYS A 298 -20.34 -13.41 10.82
CA LYS A 298 -21.54 -13.05 10.05
C LYS A 298 -22.13 -14.25 9.29
N VAL A 299 -21.31 -15.23 8.90
CA VAL A 299 -21.81 -16.49 8.33
C VAL A 299 -22.44 -17.38 9.41
N MET A 300 -21.89 -17.38 10.63
CA MET A 300 -22.48 -18.09 11.77
C MET A 300 -23.84 -17.51 12.16
N GLU A 301 -23.97 -16.19 12.21
CA GLU A 301 -25.24 -15.48 12.40
C GLU A 301 -26.26 -15.90 11.34
N HIS A 302 -25.87 -15.93 10.06
CA HIS A 302 -26.73 -16.39 8.97
C HIS A 302 -27.22 -17.83 9.17
N VAL A 303 -26.34 -18.75 9.60
CA VAL A 303 -26.72 -20.14 9.91
C VAL A 303 -27.69 -20.18 11.09
N TYR A 304 -27.41 -19.44 12.15
CA TYR A 304 -28.22 -19.41 13.36
C TYR A 304 -29.65 -18.91 13.07
N GLU A 305 -29.77 -17.78 12.39
CA GLU A 305 -31.05 -17.16 12.05
C GLU A 305 -31.85 -17.98 11.03
N LYS A 306 -31.22 -18.36 9.91
CA LYS A 306 -31.96 -18.86 8.74
C LYS A 306 -32.02 -20.36 8.63
N ILE A 307 -31.19 -21.08 9.37
CA ILE A 307 -31.08 -22.53 9.24
C ILE A 307 -31.53 -23.22 10.54
N ILE A 308 -31.20 -22.69 11.71
CA ILE A 308 -31.51 -23.34 12.99
C ILE A 308 -32.74 -22.76 13.70
N ASN A 309 -32.97 -21.44 13.65
CA ASN A 309 -34.17 -20.87 14.28
C ASN A 309 -35.49 -21.20 13.56
N LEU A 310 -35.44 -21.58 12.28
CA LEU A 310 -36.61 -22.06 11.55
C LEU A 310 -37.13 -23.42 12.06
N ASP A 311 -36.27 -24.26 12.63
CA ASP A 311 -36.70 -25.53 13.24
C ASP A 311 -37.37 -25.30 14.62
N ASN A 312 -36.98 -24.26 15.36
CA ASN A 312 -37.52 -23.95 16.70
C ASN A 312 -38.83 -23.15 16.70
N GLU A 313 -39.15 -22.35 15.67
CA GLU A 313 -40.45 -21.65 15.61
C GLU A 313 -41.65 -22.61 15.42
N SER A 314 -41.40 -23.89 15.11
CA SER A 314 -42.44 -24.92 15.14
C SER A 314 -42.80 -25.41 16.55
N GLN A 315 -42.07 -24.99 17.60
CA GLN A 315 -42.29 -25.39 18.98
C GLN A 315 -42.08 -24.27 20.01
N THR A 316 -42.76 -23.13 19.91
CA THR A 316 -43.12 -22.35 21.11
C THR A 316 -44.19 -21.32 20.78
N THR A 317 -45.44 -21.65 21.11
CA THR A 317 -46.45 -20.64 21.39
C THR A 317 -46.28 -20.14 22.82
N SER A 318 -46.49 -18.83 23.00
CA SER A 318 -46.67 -18.08 24.27
C SER A 318 -45.44 -17.77 25.12
N SER A 319 -45.04 -16.49 25.14
CA SER A 319 -45.24 -15.61 26.30
C SER A 319 -44.73 -14.19 26.03
N SER A 320 -45.40 -13.23 26.63
CA SER A 320 -45.28 -11.78 26.47
C SER A 320 -44.32 -11.19 27.49
N ALA A 321 -43.50 -10.20 27.12
CA ALA A 321 -43.19 -9.02 27.94
C ALA A 321 -42.35 -8.00 27.16
N ASN A 322 -42.69 -6.73 27.36
CA ASN A 322 -42.03 -5.53 26.85
C ASN A 322 -40.59 -5.40 27.36
N ASP A 323 -39.63 -5.34 26.45
CA ASP A 323 -38.63 -4.27 26.38
C ASP A 323 -38.10 -4.24 24.94
N LYS A 324 -37.93 -3.06 24.34
CA LYS A 324 -37.33 -2.93 23.00
C LYS A 324 -35.89 -2.47 23.16
N PRO A 325 -34.89 -3.38 23.13
CA PRO A 325 -33.50 -2.96 23.02
C PRO A 325 -33.28 -2.23 21.70
N GLY A 326 -32.31 -1.30 21.72
CA GLY A 326 -31.84 -0.60 20.53
C GLY A 326 -31.32 -1.58 19.48
N GLU A 327 -31.37 -1.22 18.20
CA GLU A 327 -31.00 -2.12 17.09
C GLU A 327 -29.57 -2.67 17.22
N GLN A 328 -28.64 -1.88 17.78
CA GLN A 328 -27.26 -2.31 18.06
C GLN A 328 -27.14 -3.37 19.16
N GLU A 329 -27.87 -3.23 20.28
CA GLU A 329 -27.82 -4.21 21.39
C GLU A 329 -28.38 -5.57 20.95
N LYS A 330 -29.43 -5.56 20.12
CA LYS A 330 -29.98 -6.79 19.52
C LYS A 330 -29.01 -7.49 18.57
N GLU A 331 -28.24 -6.73 17.81
CA GLU A 331 -27.27 -7.30 16.86
C GLU A 331 -26.08 -7.93 17.60
N GLU A 332 -25.59 -7.29 18.67
CA GLU A 332 -24.52 -7.83 19.52
C GLU A 332 -24.96 -9.09 20.28
N ASP A 333 -26.17 -9.11 20.85
CA ASP A 333 -26.71 -10.29 21.53
C ASP A 333 -26.87 -11.48 20.58
N MET A 334 -27.35 -11.24 19.36
CA MET A 334 -27.50 -12.27 18.34
C MET A 334 -26.14 -12.83 17.88
N ALA A 335 -25.16 -11.96 17.68
CA ALA A 335 -23.80 -12.35 17.31
C ALA A 335 -23.17 -13.27 18.37
N MET A 336 -23.35 -12.95 19.65
CA MET A 336 -22.89 -13.81 20.75
C MET A 336 -23.60 -15.16 20.78
N LEU A 337 -24.93 -15.17 20.64
CA LEU A 337 -25.73 -16.41 20.63
C LEU A 337 -25.36 -17.32 19.45
N ALA A 338 -25.14 -16.75 18.27
CA ALA A 338 -24.71 -17.48 17.09
C ALA A 338 -23.31 -18.10 17.31
N GLU A 339 -22.39 -17.35 17.92
CA GLU A 339 -21.06 -17.84 18.25
C GLU A 339 -21.08 -18.96 19.30
N GLU A 340 -21.96 -18.88 20.29
CA GLU A 340 -22.10 -19.91 21.32
C GLU A 340 -22.68 -21.22 20.76
N LYS A 341 -23.62 -21.13 19.81
CA LYS A 341 -24.38 -22.29 19.34
C LYS A 341 -23.86 -22.90 18.05
N ILE A 342 -23.18 -22.12 17.20
CA ILE A 342 -22.74 -22.57 15.87
C ILE A 342 -21.24 -22.75 15.86
N GLU A 343 -20.79 -23.75 15.11
CA GLU A 343 -19.39 -23.93 14.75
C GLU A 343 -19.29 -23.99 13.23
N LEU A 344 -18.43 -23.13 12.66
CA LEU A 344 -18.15 -23.09 11.23
C LEU A 344 -16.79 -23.72 10.97
N MET A 345 -16.72 -24.54 9.93
CA MET A 345 -15.56 -25.37 9.62
C MET A 345 -15.21 -25.30 8.14
N CYS A 346 -13.93 -25.40 7.81
CA CYS A 346 -13.43 -25.57 6.45
C CYS A 346 -12.38 -26.68 6.47
N GLN A 347 -12.53 -27.71 5.63
CA GLN A 347 -11.64 -28.88 5.60
C GLN A 347 -11.38 -29.48 6.99
N ASP A 348 -12.45 -29.73 7.75
CA ASP A 348 -12.42 -30.28 9.11
C ASP A 348 -11.69 -29.40 10.16
N GLN A 349 -11.27 -28.19 9.80
CA GLN A 349 -10.72 -27.20 10.73
C GLN A 349 -11.81 -26.21 11.17
N VAL A 350 -11.92 -26.00 12.49
CA VAL A 350 -12.78 -24.98 13.09
C VAL A 350 -12.23 -23.58 12.78
N LEU A 351 -13.10 -22.69 12.35
CA LEU A 351 -12.74 -21.34 11.94
C LEU A 351 -12.84 -20.36 13.12
N ASP A 352 -11.89 -19.43 13.21
CA ASP A 352 -11.96 -18.30 14.13
C ASP A 352 -13.03 -17.31 13.61
N PRO A 353 -14.02 -16.91 14.44
CA PRO A 353 -15.08 -15.98 14.05
C PRO A 353 -14.60 -14.63 13.49
N ASN A 354 -13.39 -14.19 13.89
CA ASN A 354 -12.79 -12.93 13.46
C ASN A 354 -12.09 -13.02 12.10
N MET A 355 -11.86 -14.22 11.57
CA MET A 355 -11.29 -14.39 10.22
C MET A 355 -12.30 -13.94 9.16
N ASP A 356 -11.79 -13.38 8.07
CA ASP A 356 -12.58 -13.08 6.87
C ASP A 356 -12.55 -14.24 5.84
N LEU A 357 -13.53 -14.26 4.93
CA LEU A 357 -13.66 -15.33 3.92
C LEU A 357 -12.44 -15.45 3.00
N ARG A 358 -11.76 -14.34 2.68
CA ARG A 358 -10.52 -14.37 1.88
C ARG A 358 -9.40 -15.13 2.60
N THR A 359 -9.24 -14.91 3.91
CA THR A 359 -8.19 -15.54 4.71
C THR A 359 -8.47 -17.03 4.82
N VAL A 360 -9.73 -17.43 5.05
CA VAL A 360 -10.15 -18.83 5.04
C VAL A 360 -9.88 -19.48 3.68
N LYS A 361 -10.25 -18.82 2.58
CA LYS A 361 -10.02 -19.34 1.22
C LYS A 361 -8.53 -19.46 0.88
N HIS A 362 -7.69 -18.53 1.32
CA HIS A 362 -6.27 -18.52 0.99
C HIS A 362 -5.49 -19.53 1.83
N PHE A 363 -5.70 -19.52 3.15
CA PHE A 363 -4.88 -20.29 4.07
C PHE A 363 -5.42 -21.68 4.38
N ILE A 364 -6.75 -21.85 4.48
CA ILE A 364 -7.36 -23.10 4.94
C ILE A 364 -7.88 -23.92 3.75
N TRP A 365 -8.57 -23.32 2.78
CA TRP A 365 -9.11 -24.07 1.65
C TRP A 365 -8.03 -24.56 0.67
N LYS A 366 -7.98 -25.88 0.43
CA LYS A 366 -7.00 -26.54 -0.48
C LYS A 366 -7.63 -27.40 -1.58
N SER A 367 -8.94 -27.61 -1.58
CA SER A 367 -9.59 -28.57 -2.50
C SER A 367 -9.83 -28.03 -3.93
N GLY A 368 -9.46 -26.77 -4.21
CA GLY A 368 -9.74 -26.12 -5.49
C GLY A 368 -11.23 -25.78 -5.69
N GLY A 369 -11.53 -24.87 -6.62
CA GLY A 369 -12.90 -24.39 -6.85
C GLY A 369 -13.43 -23.44 -5.77
N ASP A 370 -14.75 -23.28 -5.71
CA ASP A 370 -15.43 -22.39 -4.76
C ASP A 370 -15.21 -22.86 -3.31
N LEU A 371 -15.00 -21.91 -2.40
CA LEU A 371 -14.82 -22.16 -0.98
C LEU A 371 -16.01 -22.99 -0.46
N THR A 372 -15.77 -24.01 0.36
CA THR A 372 -16.85 -24.80 0.97
C THR A 372 -16.74 -24.77 2.49
N LEU A 373 -17.77 -24.22 3.13
CA LEU A 373 -17.91 -24.10 4.57
C LEU A 373 -18.92 -25.12 5.07
N HIS A 374 -18.59 -25.72 6.21
CA HIS A 374 -19.45 -26.66 6.91
C HIS A 374 -19.91 -26.03 8.21
N TYR A 375 -21.19 -26.16 8.55
CA TYR A 375 -21.70 -25.74 9.85
C TYR A 375 -22.19 -26.93 10.66
N ARG A 376 -22.06 -26.84 11.98
CA ARG A 376 -22.74 -27.73 12.93
C ARG A 376 -23.16 -26.96 14.17
N GLN A 377 -24.15 -27.51 14.87
CA GLN A 377 -24.49 -27.04 16.20
C GLN A 377 -23.43 -27.55 17.19
N LYS A 378 -22.96 -26.69 18.08
CA LYS A 378 -22.07 -27.07 19.18
C LYS A 378 -22.84 -27.99 20.14
N SER A 379 -22.22 -29.10 20.52
CA SER A 379 -22.75 -29.96 21.58
C SER A 379 -22.72 -29.18 22.89
N THR A 380 -23.90 -28.92 23.48
CA THR A 380 -24.02 -28.43 24.87
C THR A 380 -23.41 -29.40 25.86
#